data_AF-A0A9N9JXW0-F1
#
_entry.id   AF-A0A9N9JXW0-F1
#
_cell.length_a   1.000
_cell.length_b   1.000
_cell.length_c   1.000
_cell.angle_alpha   90.00
_cell.angle_beta   90.00
_cell.angle_gamma   90.00
#
_symmetry.space_group_name_H-M   'P 1'
#
loop_
_entity.id
_entity.type
_entity.pdbx_description
1 polymer ?
#
loop_
_entity_poly.entity_id
_entity_poly.type
_entity_poly.pdbx_seq_one_letter_code
_entity_poly.pdbx_strand_id
1 'polypeptide(L)'
;MPSPGQHFNQISMPIIFLPTNFSYASIYRDYVQAYKDKYGNNIRVMSKTTFISIWKILIPSLQFMSLKSDLCETCEIIKMDIQHAMQHEKKIELTNNYLAHLNRAQKERDYYNANIKNAIED
;
A
#
# COMPACT_ATOMS: atom_id res chain seq x y z
N MET A 1 2.27 -4.16 -7.33
CA MET A 1 1.98 -5.36 -8.16
C MET A 1 3.27 -5.75 -8.83
N PRO A 2 3.60 -7.04 -9.01
CA PRO A 2 4.78 -7.39 -9.78
C PRO A 2 4.53 -6.94 -11.24
N SER A 3 5.50 -6.21 -11.81
CA SER A 3 5.40 -5.70 -13.17
C SER A 3 5.72 -6.81 -14.18
N PRO A 4 5.04 -6.85 -15.34
CA PRO A 4 5.36 -7.81 -16.39
C PRO A 4 6.78 -7.58 -16.94
N GLY A 5 7.62 -8.63 -16.99
CA GLY A 5 8.94 -8.60 -17.64
C GLY A 5 10.16 -8.64 -16.70
N GLN A 6 9.97 -8.70 -15.39
CA GLN A 6 11.09 -8.79 -14.45
C GLN A 6 11.61 -10.24 -14.38
N HIS A 7 12.76 -10.51 -15.00
CA HIS A 7 13.47 -11.78 -14.88
C HIS A 7 13.95 -11.97 -13.43
N PHE A 8 13.22 -12.75 -12.64
CA PHE A 8 13.67 -13.19 -11.32
C PHE A 8 14.69 -14.32 -11.48
N ASN A 9 15.94 -13.94 -11.75
CA ASN A 9 17.08 -14.86 -11.63
C ASN A 9 17.46 -15.00 -10.15
N GLN A 10 16.69 -15.81 -9.43
CA GLN A 10 17.04 -16.52 -8.20
C GLN A 10 15.77 -17.27 -7.78
N ILE A 11 15.90 -18.53 -7.37
CA ILE A 11 14.81 -19.30 -6.76
C ILE A 11 14.50 -18.67 -5.40
N SER A 12 13.81 -17.53 -5.45
CA SER A 12 13.31 -16.76 -4.33
C SER A 12 12.01 -17.42 -3.89
N MET A 13 11.89 -17.77 -2.61
CA MET A 13 10.61 -18.22 -2.05
C MET A 13 9.52 -17.22 -2.48
N PRO A 14 8.40 -17.69 -3.07
CA PRO A 14 7.37 -16.78 -3.55
C PRO A 14 6.86 -15.95 -2.37
N ILE A 15 6.90 -14.63 -2.54
CA ILE A 15 6.36 -13.70 -1.55
C ILE A 15 4.84 -13.78 -1.63
N ILE A 16 4.21 -14.08 -0.50
CA ILE A 16 2.75 -14.10 -0.36
C ILE A 16 2.35 -12.78 0.29
N PHE A 17 1.45 -12.05 -0.37
CA PHE A 17 0.97 -10.77 0.14
C PHE A 17 -0.42 -10.90 0.77
N LEU A 18 -0.51 -10.51 2.03
CA LEU A 18 -1.77 -10.35 2.75
C LEU A 18 -2.46 -9.04 2.35
N PRO A 19 -3.81 -9.02 2.28
CA PRO A 19 -4.54 -7.82 1.91
C PRO A 19 -4.24 -6.61 2.82
N THR A 20 -4.42 -5.41 2.28
CA THR A 20 -4.06 -4.13 2.94
C THR A 20 -4.83 -3.83 4.22
N ASN A 21 -6.00 -4.44 4.41
CA ASN A 21 -6.79 -4.31 5.64
C ASN A 21 -6.26 -5.17 6.80
N PHE A 22 -5.30 -6.07 6.54
CA PHE A 22 -4.65 -6.83 7.59
C PHE A 22 -3.46 -6.08 8.18
N SER A 23 -3.21 -6.33 9.46
CA SER A 23 -2.02 -5.87 10.19
C SER A 23 -1.56 -6.98 11.13
N TYR A 24 -0.34 -6.87 11.64
CA TYR A 24 0.12 -7.77 12.71
C TYR A 24 -0.85 -7.79 13.91
N ALA A 25 -1.55 -6.68 14.16
CA ALA A 25 -2.54 -6.61 15.23
C ALA A 25 -3.80 -7.40 14.91
N SER A 26 -4.32 -7.32 13.68
CA SER A 26 -5.53 -8.06 13.31
C SER A 26 -5.26 -9.55 13.28
N ILE A 27 -4.16 -9.97 12.67
CA ILE A 27 -3.82 -11.39 12.56
C ILE A 27 -3.51 -12.01 13.92
N TYR A 28 -2.89 -11.25 14.82
CA TYR A 28 -2.70 -11.73 16.19
C TYR A 28 -4.03 -11.95 16.92
N ARG A 29 -5.06 -11.13 16.67
CA ARG A 29 -6.39 -11.38 17.22
C ARG A 29 -7.00 -12.66 16.65
N ASP A 30 -6.87 -12.86 15.34
CA ASP A 30 -7.36 -14.06 14.66
C ASP A 30 -6.65 -15.32 15.19
N TYR A 31 -5.33 -15.24 15.39
CA TYR A 31 -4.53 -16.29 16.03
C TYR A 31 -5.01 -16.61 17.45
N VAL A 32 -5.20 -15.59 18.30
CA VAL A 32 -5.67 -15.77 19.68
C VAL A 32 -7.04 -16.45 19.69
N GLN A 33 -7.94 -16.01 18.81
CA GLN A 33 -9.29 -16.57 18.71
C GLN A 33 -9.23 -18.03 18.27
N ALA A 34 -8.58 -18.33 17.14
CA ALA A 34 -8.45 -19.70 16.63
C ALA A 34 -7.75 -20.64 17.62
N TYR A 35 -6.78 -20.13 18.37
CA TYR A 35 -6.07 -20.90 19.40
C TYR A 35 -6.98 -21.23 20.58
N LYS A 36 -7.78 -20.26 21.05
CA LYS A 36 -8.77 -20.49 22.12
C LYS A 36 -9.90 -21.40 21.66
N ASP A 37 -10.35 -21.29 20.41
CA ASP A 37 -11.40 -22.16 19.87
C ASP A 37 -10.93 -23.61 19.81
N LYS A 38 -9.65 -23.84 19.47
CA LYS A 38 -9.08 -25.18 19.36
C LYS A 38 -8.77 -25.82 20.70
N TYR A 39 -8.27 -25.05 21.66
CA TYR A 39 -7.71 -25.61 22.90
C TYR A 39 -8.47 -25.19 24.18
N GLY A 40 -9.40 -24.25 24.08
CA GLY A 40 -10.21 -23.74 25.19
C GLY A 40 -9.71 -22.40 25.76
N ASN A 41 -10.60 -21.69 26.47
CA ASN A 41 -10.38 -20.33 26.94
C ASN A 41 -9.34 -20.17 28.06
N ASN A 42 -9.01 -21.26 28.77
CA ASN A 42 -8.13 -21.21 29.95
C ASN A 42 -6.64 -21.33 29.61
N ILE A 43 -6.27 -21.41 28.33
CA ILE A 43 -4.88 -21.62 27.93
C ILE A 43 -4.17 -20.30 27.74
N ARG A 44 -2.94 -20.26 28.27
CA ARG A 44 -2.04 -19.13 28.12
C ARG A 44 -1.58 -19.01 26.66
N VAL A 45 -2.07 -17.97 25.99
CA VAL A 45 -1.63 -17.61 24.64
C VAL A 45 -0.29 -16.88 24.69
N MET A 46 0.56 -17.11 23.69
CA MET A 46 1.82 -16.38 23.50
C MET A 46 1.56 -14.88 23.36
N SER A 47 2.48 -14.04 23.85
CA SER A 47 2.37 -12.59 23.68
C SER A 47 2.46 -12.15 22.20
N LYS A 48 1.83 -11.02 21.89
CA LYS A 48 1.87 -10.42 20.54
C LYS A 48 3.29 -10.15 20.05
N THR A 49 4.16 -9.66 20.92
CA THR A 49 5.55 -9.32 20.56
C THR A 49 6.33 -10.56 20.15
N THR A 50 6.23 -11.64 20.93
CA THR A 50 6.88 -12.92 20.60
C THR A 50 6.31 -13.51 19.32
N PHE A 51 4.97 -13.48 19.15
CA PHE A 51 4.32 -13.93 17.92
C PHE A 51 4.86 -13.21 16.68
N ILE A 52 4.95 -11.88 16.73
CA ILE A 52 5.47 -11.07 15.61
C ILE A 52 6.96 -11.35 15.37
N SER A 53 7.75 -11.54 16.43
CA SER A 53 9.18 -11.86 16.29
C SER A 53 9.37 -13.20 15.56
N ILE A 54 8.64 -14.24 15.98
CA ILE A 54 8.68 -15.56 15.37
C ILE A 54 8.23 -15.49 13.90
N TRP A 55 7.16 -14.77 13.60
CA TRP A 55 6.72 -14.56 12.22
C TRP A 55 7.83 -13.99 11.36
N LYS A 56 8.46 -12.90 11.79
CA LYS A 56 9.49 -12.21 11.00
C LYS A 56 10.71 -13.09 10.73
N ILE A 57 11.04 -13.99 11.66
CA ILE A 57 12.17 -14.90 11.54
C ILE A 57 11.83 -16.10 10.65
N LEU A 58 10.67 -16.73 10.88
CA LEU A 58 10.33 -18.02 10.25
C LEU A 58 9.54 -17.88 8.95
N ILE A 59 8.81 -16.78 8.76
CA ILE A 59 7.91 -16.55 7.61
C ILE A 59 8.14 -15.16 7.00
N PRO A 60 9.38 -14.79 6.62
CA PRO A 60 9.66 -13.47 6.04
C PRO A 60 9.03 -13.27 4.66
N SER A 61 8.64 -14.36 3.98
CA SER A 61 7.95 -14.32 2.70
C SER A 61 6.48 -13.91 2.81
N LEU A 62 5.89 -13.91 4.01
CA LEU A 62 4.50 -13.48 4.21
C LEU A 62 4.48 -12.01 4.62
N GLN A 63 4.10 -11.14 3.69
CA GLN A 63 4.17 -9.69 3.83
C GLN A 63 2.79 -9.05 3.66
N PHE A 64 2.62 -7.80 4.11
CA PHE A 64 1.41 -7.02 3.84
C PHE A 64 1.54 -6.33 2.48
N MET A 65 0.45 -6.28 1.72
CA MET A 65 0.36 -5.36 0.60
C MET A 65 0.57 -3.94 1.13
N SER A 66 1.39 -3.15 0.44
CA SER A 66 1.40 -1.71 0.68
C SER A 66 0.01 -1.16 0.38
N LEU A 67 -0.42 -0.18 1.19
CA LEU A 67 -1.52 0.69 0.77
C LEU A 67 -1.11 1.24 -0.59
N LYS A 68 -1.79 0.80 -1.65
CA LYS A 68 -1.68 1.49 -2.94
C LYS A 68 -2.11 2.91 -2.66
N SER A 69 -1.24 3.86 -2.93
CA SER A 69 -1.67 5.23 -2.89
C SER A 69 -2.72 5.41 -3.99
N ASP A 70 -3.74 6.24 -3.76
CA ASP A 70 -4.67 6.65 -4.84
C ASP A 70 -3.96 7.56 -5.88
N LEU A 71 -2.64 7.69 -5.78
CA LEU A 71 -1.85 8.45 -6.73
C LEU A 71 -1.63 7.60 -7.98
N CYS A 72 -1.72 8.25 -9.14
CA CYS A 72 -1.25 7.65 -10.38
C CYS A 72 0.28 7.52 -10.35
N GLU A 73 0.81 6.65 -11.21
CA GLU A 73 2.25 6.43 -11.38
C GLU A 73 3.02 7.75 -11.57
N THR A 74 2.48 8.69 -12.36
CA THR A 74 3.08 10.01 -12.58
C THR A 74 3.23 10.81 -11.27
N CYS A 75 2.21 10.81 -10.42
CA CYS A 75 2.25 11.47 -9.11
C CYS A 75 3.27 10.81 -8.18
N GLU A 76 3.35 9.48 -8.17
CA GLU A 76 4.34 8.75 -7.35
C GLU A 76 5.78 9.10 -7.78
N ILE A 77 6.06 9.09 -9.09
CA ILE A 77 7.39 9.40 -9.64
C ILE A 77 7.78 10.85 -9.33
N ILE A 78 6.94 11.83 -9.68
CA ILE A 78 7.29 13.25 -9.49
C ILE A 78 7.48 13.56 -8.00
N LYS A 79 6.66 12.98 -7.11
CA LYS A 79 6.81 13.17 -5.66
C LYS A 79 8.13 12.59 -5.16
N MET A 80 8.55 11.44 -5.67
CA MET A 80 9.84 10.84 -5.37
C MET A 80 11.00 11.72 -5.89
N ASP A 81 10.89 12.23 -7.11
CA ASP A 81 11.93 13.10 -7.70
C ASP A 81 12.08 14.42 -6.94
N ILE A 82 10.97 15.03 -6.49
CA ILE A 82 11.00 16.22 -5.63
C ILE A 82 11.74 15.95 -4.30
N GLN A 83 11.53 14.77 -3.73
CA GLN A 83 12.18 14.37 -2.46
C GLN A 83 13.69 14.20 -2.62
N HIS A 84 14.14 13.66 -3.76
CA HIS A 84 15.56 13.37 -4.00
C HIS A 84 16.31 14.49 -4.74
N ALA A 85 15.61 15.54 -5.21
CA ALA A 85 16.23 16.67 -5.87
C ALA A 85 17.12 17.48 -4.90
N MET A 86 18.44 17.44 -5.14
CA MET A 86 19.43 18.21 -4.37
C MET A 86 19.54 19.67 -4.83
N GLN A 87 19.25 19.94 -6.11
CA GLN A 87 19.34 21.28 -6.70
C GLN A 87 18.01 22.03 -6.57
N HIS A 88 18.06 23.26 -6.06
CA HIS A 88 16.87 24.06 -5.78
C HIS A 88 16.03 24.36 -7.03
N GLU A 89 16.68 24.74 -8.14
CA GLU A 89 16.02 25.04 -9.42
C GLU A 89 15.28 23.81 -9.97
N LYS A 90 15.93 22.64 -9.94
CA LYS A 90 15.31 21.38 -10.36
C LYS A 90 14.12 21.00 -9.47
N LYS A 91 14.20 21.28 -8.16
CA LYS A 91 13.09 21.07 -7.23
C LYS A 91 11.90 21.98 -7.53
N ILE A 92 12.14 23.25 -7.91
CA ILE A 92 11.09 24.16 -8.37
C ILE A 92 10.43 23.63 -9.64
N GLU A 93 11.21 23.23 -10.64
CA GLU A 93 10.69 22.70 -11.90
C GLU A 93 9.79 21.47 -11.67
N LEU A 94 10.28 20.49 -10.91
CA LEU A 94 9.52 19.29 -10.57
C LEU A 94 8.23 19.62 -9.80
N THR A 95 8.29 20.59 -8.89
CA THR A 95 7.11 21.05 -8.14
C THR A 95 6.07 21.70 -9.07
N ASN A 96 6.51 22.50 -10.04
CA ASN A 96 5.60 23.09 -11.02
C ASN A 96 4.96 22.03 -11.91
N ASN A 97 5.73 21.03 -12.36
CA ASN A 97 5.22 19.90 -13.13
C ASN A 97 4.18 19.09 -12.34
N TYR A 98 4.42 18.87 -11.05
CA TYR A 98 3.47 18.23 -10.15
C TYR A 98 2.15 19.01 -10.05
N LEU A 99 2.23 20.32 -9.82
CA LEU A 99 1.05 21.18 -9.74
C LEU A 99 0.27 21.24 -11.06
N ALA A 100 0.96 21.26 -12.20
CA ALA A 100 0.32 21.21 -13.52
C ALA A 100 -0.46 19.90 -13.72
N HIS A 101 0.13 18.77 -13.33
CA HIS A 101 -0.54 17.47 -13.39
C HIS A 101 -1.78 17.41 -12.49
N LEU A 102 -1.68 17.88 -11.24
CA LEU A 102 -2.82 17.96 -10.32
C LEU A 102 -3.95 18.84 -10.86
N ASN A 103 -3.62 20.02 -11.39
CA ASN A 103 -4.61 20.92 -11.98
C ASN A 103 -5.33 20.31 -13.17
N ARG A 104 -4.61 19.54 -14.01
CA ARG A 104 -5.24 18.81 -15.12
C ARG A 104 -6.21 17.74 -14.61
N ALA A 105 -5.79 16.92 -13.65
CA ALA A 105 -6.64 15.87 -13.08
C ALA A 105 -7.90 16.47 -12.42
N GLN A 106 -7.78 17.62 -11.77
CA GLN A 106 -8.93 18.33 -11.19
C GLN A 106 -9.91 18.79 -12.28
N LYS A 107 -9.43 19.40 -13.37
CA LYS A 107 -10.28 19.81 -14.49
C LYS A 107 -11.03 18.65 -15.14
N GLU A 108 -10.37 17.50 -15.30
CA GLU A 108 -11.00 16.29 -15.82
C GLU A 108 -12.13 15.82 -14.88
N ARG A 109 -11.89 15.83 -13.57
CA ARG A 109 -12.90 15.48 -12.56
C ARG A 109 -14.09 16.45 -12.58
N ASP A 110 -13.82 17.76 -12.65
CA ASP A 110 -14.86 18.80 -12.70
C ASP A 110 -15.73 18.63 -13.95
N TYR A 111 -15.12 18.32 -15.09
CA TYR A 111 -15.83 18.03 -16.33
C TYR A 111 -16.78 16.83 -16.19
N TYR A 112 -16.30 15.72 -15.64
CA TYR A 112 -17.15 14.54 -15.41
C TYR A 112 -18.29 14.85 -14.43
N ASN A 113 -18.01 15.55 -13.33
CA ASN A 113 -19.02 15.90 -12.34
C ASN A 113 -20.10 16.84 -12.91
N ALA A 114 -19.71 17.79 -13.76
CA ALA A 114 -20.66 18.66 -14.45
C ALA A 114 -21.60 17.86 -15.36
N ASN A 115 -21.07 16.91 -16.12
CA ASN A 115 -21.89 16.06 -16.99
C ASN A 115 -22.83 15.14 -16.22
N ILE A 116 -22.37 14.57 -15.09
CA ILE A 116 -23.22 13.77 -14.22
C ILE A 116 -24.37 14.62 -13.67
N LYS A 117 -24.08 15.84 -13.22
CA LYS A 117 -25.11 16.75 -12.72
C LYS A 117 -26.14 17.07 -13.79
N ASN A 118 -25.70 17.42 -15.01
CA ASN A 118 -26.59 17.70 -16.12
C ASN A 118 -27.48 16.49 -16.46
N ALA A 119 -26.92 15.29 -16.48
CA ALA A 119 -27.67 14.06 -16.78
C ALA A 119 -28.69 13.64 -15.71
N ILE A 120 -28.60 14.19 -14.49
CA ILE A 120 -29.59 13.98 -13.41
C ILE A 120 -30.70 15.03 -13.47
N GLU A 121 -30.41 16.21 -14.04
CA GLU A 121 -31.36 17.31 -14.16
C GLU A 121 -32.25 17.21 -15.42
N ASP A 122 -31.86 16.39 -16.41
CA ASP A 122 -32.65 15.98 -17.59
C ASP A 122 -33.63 14.82 -17.29
#